data_AF-A0A961M1D9-F1
#
_entry.id   AF-A0A961M1D9-F1
#
_cell.length_a   1.000
_cell.length_b   1.000
_cell.length_c   1.000
_cell.angle_alpha   90.00
_cell.angle_beta   90.00
_cell.angle_gamma   90.00
#
_symmetry.space_group_name_H-M   'P 1'
#
loop_
_entity.id
_entity.type
_entity.pdbx_description
1 polymer ?
#
loop_
_entity_poly.entity_id
_entity_poly.type
_entity_poly.pdbx_seq_one_letter_code
_entity_poly.pdbx_strand_id
1 'polypeptide(L)'
;MPAYKEQLQRVWHGFTAAHGTVPATAREAVQWGVSRGMIVPPEIDPLDKLAEDMSTALREEYATDDSGRRYRVNHAVRVTKGGVQLTLWGIMQDAPREHMQKAFIQRREQIVGDCVQLATDVEAYNAMKPQQKPIQMIFDFRDDVEERRTWDRDNAA
;
A
#
# COMPACT_ATOMS: atom_id res chain seq x y z
N MET A 1 -8.23 -6.30 26.82
CA MET A 1 -8.69 -5.38 25.77
C MET A 1 -8.33 -6.02 24.44
N PRO A 2 -9.25 -6.07 23.46
CA PRO A 2 -8.95 -6.58 22.13
C PRO A 2 -7.91 -5.69 21.47
N ALA A 3 -7.10 -6.25 20.57
CA ALA A 3 -6.14 -5.45 19.83
C ALA A 3 -6.88 -4.39 19.00
N TYR A 4 -6.29 -3.21 18.80
CA TYR A 4 -6.92 -2.10 18.09
C TYR A 4 -7.54 -2.50 16.75
N LYS A 5 -6.86 -3.38 16.00
CA LYS A 5 -7.35 -3.94 14.73
C LYS A 5 -8.63 -4.77 14.89
N GLU A 6 -8.73 -5.59 15.94
CA GLU A 6 -9.93 -6.38 16.24
C GLU A 6 -11.10 -5.48 16.63
N GLN A 7 -10.83 -4.37 17.32
CA GLN A 7 -11.86 -3.38 17.63
C GLN A 7 -12.42 -2.74 16.36
N LEU A 8 -11.56 -2.35 15.42
CA LEU A 8 -11.96 -1.84 14.10
C LEU A 8 -12.77 -2.88 13.30
N GLN A 9 -12.35 -4.15 13.30
CA GLN A 9 -13.08 -5.24 12.64
C GLN A 9 -14.48 -5.43 13.24
N ARG A 10 -14.62 -5.32 14.57
CA ARG A 10 -15.94 -5.37 15.21
C ARG A 10 -16.82 -4.18 14.89
N VAL A 11 -16.23 -2.98 14.75
CA VAL A 11 -16.96 -1.81 14.25
C VAL A 11 -17.48 -2.08 12.84
N TRP A 12 -16.63 -2.60 11.95
CA TRP A 12 -17.05 -2.98 10.59
C TRP A 12 -18.18 -4.02 10.59
N HIS A 13 -18.03 -5.12 11.34
CA HIS A 13 -19.08 -6.15 11.42
C HIS A 13 -20.38 -5.63 12.01
N GLY A 14 -20.31 -4.78 13.05
CA GLY A 14 -21.48 -4.14 13.63
C GLY A 14 -22.17 -3.19 12.65
N PHE A 15 -21.39 -2.40 11.91
CA PHE A 15 -21.90 -1.49 10.90
C PHE A 15 -22.64 -2.25 9.80
N THR A 16 -22.03 -3.29 9.27
CA THR A 16 -22.61 -4.17 8.24
C THR A 16 -23.88 -4.88 8.73
N ALA A 17 -23.91 -5.34 9.99
CA ALA A 17 -25.10 -5.94 10.57
C ALA A 17 -26.27 -4.94 10.71
N ALA A 18 -25.97 -3.66 10.98
CA ALA A 18 -26.98 -2.61 11.16
C ALA A 18 -27.50 -2.00 9.86
N HIS A 19 -26.70 -1.98 8.78
CA HIS A 19 -27.04 -1.30 7.52
C HIS A 19 -27.13 -2.25 6.32
N GLY A 20 -26.85 -3.54 6.51
CA GLY A 20 -26.78 -4.55 5.45
C GLY A 20 -25.39 -4.68 4.83
N THR A 21 -25.24 -5.68 3.95
CA THR A 21 -23.95 -6.06 3.33
C THR A 21 -23.63 -5.29 2.05
N VAL A 22 -24.01 -4.02 1.98
CA VAL A 22 -23.68 -3.17 0.83
C VAL A 22 -22.28 -2.58 0.98
N PRO A 23 -21.55 -2.34 -0.13
CA PRO A 23 -20.28 -1.63 -0.08
C PRO A 23 -20.44 -0.26 0.61
N ALA A 24 -19.58 0.01 1.58
CA ALA A 24 -19.55 1.26 2.34
C ALA A 24 -18.10 1.69 2.55
N THR A 25 -17.90 2.97 2.83
CA THR A 25 -16.57 3.50 3.12
C THR A 25 -16.14 3.17 4.55
N ALA A 26 -14.84 3.02 4.76
CA ALA A 26 -14.30 2.87 6.12
C ALA A 26 -14.63 4.09 7.01
N ARG A 27 -14.74 5.29 6.42
CA ARG A 27 -15.09 6.53 7.15
C ARG A 27 -16.48 6.46 7.75
N GLU A 28 -17.47 6.02 6.97
CA GLU A 28 -18.86 5.85 7.46
C GLU A 28 -18.92 4.85 8.62
N ALA A 29 -18.26 3.69 8.47
CA ALA A 29 -18.23 2.67 9.50
C ALA A 29 -17.58 3.16 10.80
N VAL A 30 -16.47 3.90 10.72
CA VAL A 30 -15.79 4.46 11.90
C VAL A 30 -16.62 5.56 12.54
N GLN A 31 -17.23 6.47 11.76
CA GLN A 31 -18.13 7.50 12.31
C GLN A 31 -19.30 6.89 13.06
N TRP A 32 -19.92 5.85 12.49
CA TRP A 32 -20.97 5.10 13.17
C TRP A 32 -20.45 4.44 14.45
N GLY A 33 -19.30 3.77 14.40
CA GLY A 33 -18.68 3.12 15.56
C GLY A 33 -18.39 4.10 16.70
N VAL A 34 -17.90 5.30 16.39
CA VAL A 34 -17.68 6.38 17.36
C VAL A 34 -19.01 6.85 17.96
N SER A 35 -20.04 7.08 17.15
CA SER A 35 -21.37 7.48 17.64
C SER A 35 -22.04 6.44 18.55
N ARG A 36 -21.63 5.17 18.44
CA ARG A 36 -22.09 4.05 19.26
C ARG A 36 -21.16 3.75 20.45
N GLY A 37 -20.09 4.51 20.63
CA GLY A 37 -19.10 4.27 21.69
C GLY A 37 -18.30 2.95 21.52
N MET A 38 -18.31 2.35 20.33
CA MET A 38 -17.61 1.09 20.05
C MET A 38 -16.11 1.30 19.86
N ILE A 39 -15.71 2.50 19.44
CA ILE A 39 -14.33 2.91 19.27
C ILE A 39 -14.20 4.40 19.59
N VAL A 40 -13.02 4.79 20.08
CA VAL A 40 -12.68 6.19 20.36
C VAL A 40 -11.64 6.62 19.34
N PRO A 41 -11.73 7.85 18.78
CA PRO A 41 -10.66 8.39 17.96
C PRO A 41 -9.32 8.35 18.71
N PRO A 42 -8.24 7.89 18.08
CA PRO A 42 -6.94 7.85 18.75
C PRO A 42 -6.41 9.27 18.99
N GLU A 43 -5.66 9.44 20.07
CA GLU A 43 -4.76 10.59 20.20
C GLU A 43 -3.51 10.33 19.34
N ILE A 44 -3.15 11.30 18.51
CA ILE A 44 -2.05 11.17 17.55
C ILE A 44 -0.92 12.11 17.99
N ASP A 45 0.31 11.58 18.07
CA ASP A 45 1.50 12.42 18.22
C ASP A 45 1.72 13.24 16.93
N PRO A 46 1.74 14.57 16.98
CA PRO A 46 1.97 15.40 15.80
C PRO A 46 3.29 15.09 15.07
N LEU A 47 4.34 14.68 15.77
CA LEU A 47 5.62 14.33 15.15
C LEU A 47 5.54 13.01 14.39
N ASP A 48 4.83 12.02 14.91
CA ASP A 48 4.58 10.76 14.18
C ASP A 48 3.78 11.04 12.90
N LYS A 49 2.80 11.96 12.98
CA LYS A 49 2.05 12.36 11.79
C LYS A 49 2.93 13.05 10.75
N LEU A 50 3.77 14.00 11.17
CA LEU A 50 4.71 14.67 10.27
C LEU A 50 5.74 13.71 9.66
N ALA A 51 6.19 12.70 10.40
CA ALA A 51 7.09 11.67 9.88
C ALA A 51 6.42 10.78 8.81
N GLU A 52 5.13 10.47 8.96
CA GLU A 52 4.32 9.80 7.94
C GLU A 52 4.20 10.68 6.68
N ASP A 53 3.87 11.95 6.85
CA ASP A 53 3.71 12.90 5.74
C ASP A 53 5.04 13.12 5.00
N MET A 54 6.14 13.25 5.72
CA MET A 54 7.49 13.31 5.15
C MET A 54 7.82 12.03 4.38
N SER A 55 7.51 10.86 4.94
CA SER A 55 7.71 9.58 4.24
C SER A 55 6.91 9.49 2.94
N THR A 56 5.73 10.11 2.88
CA THR A 56 4.93 10.21 1.64
C THR A 56 5.59 11.15 0.65
N ALA A 57 5.96 12.37 1.08
CA ALA A 57 6.64 13.36 0.25
C ALA A 57 7.93 12.81 -0.39
N LEU A 58 8.74 12.08 0.38
CA LEU A 58 9.97 11.46 -0.14
C LEU A 58 9.71 10.44 -1.26
N ARG A 59 8.59 9.69 -1.23
CA ARG A 59 8.24 8.74 -2.30
C ARG A 59 7.75 9.42 -3.57
N GLU A 60 7.20 10.62 -3.41
CA GLU A 60 6.57 11.41 -4.48
C GLU A 60 7.54 12.40 -5.13
N GLU A 61 8.77 12.51 -4.63
CA GLU A 61 9.82 13.27 -5.29
C GLU A 61 10.39 12.48 -6.48
N TYR A 62 10.31 13.08 -7.66
CA TYR A 62 10.84 12.53 -8.91
C TYR A 62 11.80 13.51 -9.57
N ALA A 63 12.82 12.95 -10.22
CA ALA A 63 13.68 13.65 -11.15
C ALA A 63 13.62 12.97 -12.53
N THR A 64 14.18 13.63 -13.53
CA THR A 64 14.30 13.10 -14.89
C THR A 64 15.78 13.04 -15.25
N ASP A 65 16.24 11.92 -15.78
CA ASP A 65 17.63 11.79 -16.24
C ASP A 65 17.84 12.31 -17.67
N ASP A 66 19.09 12.35 -18.12
CA ASP A 66 19.47 12.82 -19.46
C ASP A 66 18.84 12.01 -20.61
N SER A 67 18.37 10.79 -20.33
CA SER A 67 17.65 9.94 -21.28
C SER A 67 16.13 10.15 -21.23
N GLY A 68 15.64 11.14 -20.49
CA GLY A 68 14.23 11.45 -20.32
C GLY A 68 13.47 10.49 -19.40
N ARG A 69 14.16 9.61 -18.66
CA ARG A 69 13.49 8.66 -17.76
C ARG A 69 13.16 9.36 -16.46
N ARG A 70 11.89 9.35 -16.09
CA ARG A 70 11.44 9.85 -14.80
C ARG A 70 11.66 8.79 -13.71
N TYR A 71 12.38 9.13 -12.65
CA TYR A 71 12.75 8.21 -11.56
C TYR A 71 12.50 8.85 -10.20
N ARG A 72 12.32 8.02 -9.16
CA ARG A 72 12.15 8.49 -7.78
C ARG A 72 13.49 8.93 -7.21
N VAL A 73 13.53 10.11 -6.58
CA VAL A 73 14.76 10.63 -5.97
C VAL A 73 15.12 9.81 -4.73
N ASN A 74 14.15 9.53 -3.85
CA ASN A 74 14.42 8.88 -2.57
C ASN A 74 14.03 7.41 -2.54
N HIS A 75 14.85 6.61 -1.86
CA HIS A 75 14.71 5.17 -1.74
C HIS A 75 14.74 4.72 -0.28
N ALA A 76 13.63 4.12 0.15
CA ALA A 76 13.47 3.55 1.47
C ALA A 76 14.02 2.13 1.56
N VAL A 77 14.65 1.81 2.69
CA VAL A 77 15.08 0.48 3.10
C VAL A 77 14.56 0.20 4.50
N ARG A 78 13.82 -0.90 4.67
CA ARG A 78 13.43 -1.41 5.98
C ARG A 78 14.56 -2.26 6.56
N VAL A 79 14.97 -1.97 7.79
CA VAL A 79 15.97 -2.74 8.52
C VAL A 79 15.48 -3.05 9.92
N THR A 80 15.82 -4.22 10.45
CA THR A 80 15.60 -4.54 11.86
C THR A 80 16.93 -4.39 12.59
N LYS A 81 16.99 -3.52 13.59
CA LYS A 81 18.19 -3.31 14.43
C LYS A 81 17.78 -3.38 15.89
N GLY A 82 18.37 -4.30 16.66
CA GLY A 82 18.03 -4.47 18.08
C GLY A 82 16.55 -4.80 18.34
N GLY A 83 15.90 -5.53 17.43
CA GLY A 83 14.47 -5.86 17.52
C GLY A 83 13.52 -4.76 17.05
N VAL A 84 14.02 -3.57 16.71
CA VAL A 84 13.22 -2.44 16.21
C VAL A 84 13.29 -2.38 14.69
N GLN A 85 12.15 -2.29 14.03
CA GLN A 85 12.07 -2.02 12.60
C GLN A 85 12.23 -0.52 12.33
N LEU A 86 13.16 -0.16 11.46
CA LEU A 86 13.45 1.20 11.03
C LEU A 86 13.27 1.30 9.51
N THR A 87 12.85 2.47 9.05
CA THR A 87 12.87 2.83 7.63
C THR A 87 13.97 3.87 7.42
N LEU A 88 14.99 3.50 6.66
CA LEU A 88 16.10 4.38 6.30
C LEU A 88 15.89 4.91 4.88
N TRP A 89 16.11 6.20 4.68
CA TRP A 89 15.98 6.86 3.38
C TRP A 89 17.36 7.18 2.81
N GLY A 90 17.50 7.05 1.50
CA GLY A 90 18.69 7.47 0.77
C GLY A 90 18.31 8.10 -0.57
N ILE A 91 19.00 9.18 -0.93
CA ILE A 91 18.87 9.84 -2.23
C ILE A 91 19.59 8.98 -3.27
N MET A 92 18.94 8.67 -4.40
CA MET A 92 19.45 7.72 -5.41
C MET A 92 20.87 8.04 -5.88
N GLN A 93 21.18 9.33 -6.05
CA GLN A 93 22.46 9.80 -6.55
C GLN A 93 23.60 9.62 -5.54
N ASP A 94 23.33 9.76 -4.25
CA ASP A 94 24.34 9.83 -3.20
C ASP A 94 24.42 8.55 -2.34
N ALA A 95 23.35 7.74 -2.34
CA ALA A 95 23.25 6.56 -1.50
C ALA A 95 24.27 5.48 -1.90
N PRO A 96 24.86 4.74 -0.93
CA PRO A 96 25.72 3.60 -1.23
C PRO A 96 25.01 2.56 -2.10
N ARG A 97 25.75 1.90 -3.00
CA ARG A 97 25.22 0.85 -3.89
C ARG A 97 24.45 -0.24 -3.13
N GLU A 98 24.95 -0.64 -1.95
CA GLU A 98 24.30 -1.64 -1.11
C GLU A 98 22.90 -1.21 -0.62
N HIS A 99 22.74 0.08 -0.29
CA HIS A 99 21.44 0.65 0.09
C HIS A 99 20.46 0.57 -1.08
N MET A 100 20.90 0.99 -2.27
CA MET A 100 20.07 0.97 -3.47
C MET A 100 19.69 -0.45 -3.90
N GLN A 101 20.64 -1.38 -3.89
CA GLN A 101 20.37 -2.78 -4.18
C GLN A 101 19.32 -3.36 -3.22
N LYS A 102 19.45 -3.08 -1.92
CA LYS A 102 18.49 -3.54 -0.92
C LYS A 102 17.12 -2.89 -1.10
N ALA A 103 17.06 -1.59 -1.43
CA ALA A 103 15.81 -0.90 -1.72
C ALA A 103 15.07 -1.51 -2.92
N PHE A 104 15.79 -1.84 -3.99
CA PHE A 104 15.21 -2.48 -5.18
C PHE A 104 14.71 -3.90 -4.89
N ILE A 105 15.49 -4.70 -4.17
CA ILE A 105 15.09 -6.07 -3.79
C ILE A 105 13.85 -6.02 -2.90
N GLN A 106 13.81 -5.16 -1.87
CA GLN A 106 12.63 -5.06 -0.99
C GLN A 106 11.37 -4.62 -1.74
N ARG A 107 11.50 -3.69 -2.69
CA ARG A 107 10.37 -3.28 -3.53
C ARG A 107 9.91 -4.41 -4.45
N ARG A 108 10.83 -5.20 -4.99
CA ARG A 108 10.50 -6.39 -5.77
C ARG A 108 9.75 -7.41 -4.92
N GLU A 109 10.22 -7.71 -3.72
CA GLU A 109 9.55 -8.63 -2.81
C GLU A 109 8.16 -8.12 -2.40
N GLN A 110 7.99 -6.80 -2.24
CA GLN A 110 6.67 -6.22 -2.02
C GLN A 110 5.72 -6.49 -3.20
N ILE A 111 6.18 -6.28 -4.45
CA ILE A 111 5.38 -6.57 -5.66
C ILE A 111 4.97 -8.04 -5.69
N VAL A 112 5.91 -8.96 -5.40
CA VAL A 112 5.62 -10.40 -5.35
C VAL A 112 4.59 -10.70 -4.27
N GLY A 113 4.74 -10.13 -3.07
CA GLY A 113 3.78 -10.32 -1.98
C GLY A 113 2.36 -9.86 -2.35
N ASP A 114 2.25 -8.70 -2.99
CA ASP A 114 0.96 -8.16 -3.46
C ASP A 114 0.34 -9.09 -4.53
N CYS A 115 1.14 -9.65 -5.44
CA CYS A 115 0.67 -10.59 -6.46
C CYS A 115 0.19 -11.91 -5.85
N VAL A 116 0.93 -12.47 -4.89
CA VAL A 116 0.55 -13.71 -4.19
C VAL A 116 -0.78 -13.54 -3.44
N GLN A 117 -0.95 -12.41 -2.75
CA GLN A 117 -2.20 -12.13 -2.05
C GLN A 117 -3.38 -12.00 -3.03
N LEU A 118 -3.22 -11.19 -4.09
CA LEU A 118 -4.27 -11.00 -5.08
C LEU A 118 -4.66 -12.32 -5.78
N ALA A 119 -3.68 -13.16 -6.13
CA ALA A 119 -3.94 -14.47 -6.72
C ALA A 119 -4.78 -15.34 -5.77
N THR A 120 -4.36 -15.42 -4.52
CA THR A 120 -5.06 -16.17 -3.46
C THR A 120 -6.50 -15.68 -3.28
N ASP A 121 -6.70 -14.37 -3.26
CA ASP A 121 -8.02 -13.75 -3.10
C ASP A 121 -8.95 -14.06 -4.29
N VAL A 122 -8.43 -13.99 -5.52
CA VAL A 122 -9.19 -14.33 -6.73
C VAL A 122 -9.57 -15.81 -6.74
N GLU A 123 -8.66 -16.70 -6.39
CA GLU A 123 -8.93 -18.14 -6.28
C GLU A 123 -10.01 -18.43 -5.23
N ALA A 124 -9.87 -17.84 -4.03
CA ALA A 124 -10.86 -17.99 -2.96
C ALA A 124 -12.23 -17.46 -3.38
N TYR A 125 -12.31 -16.28 -4.00
CA TYR A 125 -13.57 -15.71 -4.49
C TYR A 125 -14.22 -16.60 -5.55
N ASN A 126 -13.46 -17.06 -6.53
CA ASN A 126 -13.95 -17.97 -7.57
C ASN A 126 -14.49 -19.27 -6.97
N ALA A 127 -13.81 -19.84 -5.96
CA ALA A 127 -14.27 -21.02 -5.25
C ALA A 127 -15.56 -20.79 -4.43
N MET A 128 -15.77 -19.58 -3.89
CA MET A 128 -17.00 -19.18 -3.20
C MET A 128 -18.19 -18.96 -4.15
N LYS A 129 -17.94 -18.74 -5.44
CA LYS A 129 -18.94 -18.44 -6.47
C LYS A 129 -18.81 -19.33 -7.73
N PRO A 130 -18.85 -20.67 -7.58
CA PRO A 130 -18.56 -21.60 -8.68
C PRO A 130 -19.55 -21.53 -9.86
N GLN A 131 -20.73 -20.96 -9.63
CA GLN A 131 -21.76 -20.75 -10.66
C GLN A 131 -21.50 -19.51 -11.54
N GLN A 132 -20.59 -18.63 -11.14
CA GLN A 132 -20.24 -17.43 -11.91
C GLN A 132 -19.06 -17.74 -12.85
N LYS A 133 -18.94 -16.97 -13.94
CA LYS A 133 -17.76 -17.06 -14.80
C LYS A 133 -16.53 -16.68 -13.97
N PRO A 134 -15.50 -17.54 -13.87
CA PRO A 134 -14.33 -17.26 -13.05
C PRO A 134 -13.61 -16.00 -13.50
N ILE A 135 -13.20 -15.17 -12.54
CA ILE A 135 -12.32 -14.03 -12.79
C ILE A 135 -10.95 -14.59 -13.16
N GLN A 136 -10.46 -14.23 -14.34
CA GLN A 136 -9.10 -14.56 -14.80
C GLN A 136 -8.19 -13.39 -14.47
N MET A 137 -7.07 -13.68 -13.82
CA MET A 137 -6.07 -12.68 -13.45
C MET A 137 -4.69 -13.11 -13.98
N ILE A 138 -4.02 -12.22 -14.70
CA ILE A 138 -2.69 -12.45 -15.27
C ILE A 138 -1.69 -11.62 -14.45
N PHE A 139 -0.58 -12.24 -14.06
CA PHE A 139 0.49 -11.61 -13.27
C PHE A 139 1.78 -11.40 -14.08
N ASP A 140 1.67 -11.47 -15.41
CA ASP A 140 2.72 -11.08 -16.34
C ASP A 140 2.49 -9.64 -16.78
N PHE A 141 3.19 -8.72 -16.12
CA PHE A 141 3.03 -7.27 -16.33
C PHE A 141 3.93 -6.70 -17.44
N ARG A 142 4.54 -7.54 -18.30
CA ARG A 142 5.48 -7.06 -19.32
C ARG A 142 4.84 -6.03 -20.24
N ASP A 143 3.64 -6.33 -20.75
CA ASP A 143 2.92 -5.44 -21.65
C ASP A 143 2.40 -4.20 -20.91
N ASP A 144 1.86 -4.36 -19.69
CA ASP A 144 1.37 -3.25 -18.86
C ASP A 144 2.48 -2.21 -18.57
N VAL A 145 3.70 -2.68 -18.32
CA VAL A 145 4.86 -1.82 -18.05
C VAL A 145 5.25 -1.03 -19.31
N GLU A 146 5.28 -1.67 -20.48
CA GLU A 146 5.64 -0.99 -21.74
C GLU A 146 4.55 -0.02 -22.20
N GLU A 147 3.27 -0.36 -22.01
CA GLU A 147 2.15 0.55 -22.27
C GLU A 147 2.26 1.79 -21.38
N ARG A 148 2.48 1.61 -20.08
CA ARG A 148 2.62 2.73 -19.14
C ARG A 148 3.79 3.65 -19.49
N ARG A 149 4.93 3.08 -19.87
CA ARG A 149 6.11 3.83 -20.32
C ARG A 149 5.85 4.63 -21.58
N THR A 150 5.02 4.13 -22.48
CA THR A 150 4.67 4.83 -23.72
C THR A 150 3.71 5.97 -23.43
N TRP A 151 2.65 5.72 -22.64
CA TRP A 151 1.69 6.74 -22.23
C TRP A 151 2.36 7.90 -21.47
N ASP A 152 3.31 7.61 -20.57
CA ASP A 152 4.04 8.66 -19.86
C ASP A 152 4.96 9.49 -20.79
N ARG A 153 5.46 8.92 -21.90
CA ARG A 153 6.22 9.67 -22.91
C ARG A 153 5.33 10.59 -23.73
N ASP A 154 4.18 10.09 -24.18
CA ASP A 154 3.27 10.85 -25.04
C ASP A 154 2.63 12.03 -24.30
N ASN A 155 2.41 11.92 -22.99
CA ASN A 155 1.90 13.02 -22.15
C ASN A 155 2.97 14.01 -21.69
N ALA A 156 4.26 13.71 -21.94
CA ALA A 156 5.38 14.59 -21.60
C ALA A 156 5.95 15.35 -22.82
N ALA A 157 5.47 15.03 -24.04
CA ALA A 157 5.80 15.69 -25.31
C ALA A 157 4.76 16.77 -25.66
#